data_AF-X1W003-F1
#
_entry.id   AF-X1W003-F1
#
_cell.length_a   1.000
_cell.length_b   1.000
_cell.length_c   1.000
_cell.angle_alpha   90.00
_cell.angle_beta   90.00
_cell.angle_gamma   90.00
#
_symmetry.space_group_name_H-M   'P 1'
#
loop_
_entity.id
_entity.type
_entity.pdbx_description
1 polymer ?
#
loop_
_entity_poly.entity_id
_entity_poly.type
_entity_poly.pdbx_seq_one_letter_code
_entity_poly.pdbx_strand_id
1 'polypeptide(L)'
;TNYIYIDYSAGVPVPKATTDRTTIELNRMFTLGRVYRDGVTLHIVNSGVNLYNHMRNNHERLIGVRGFERASGGVIAEKLVRYLTSTDGVFYLGANKIATTQQDTSPTGPPDILTRWYHDAGGNWVSNTGIEGASAAGQISNEHYDTPTGLADIGVARYGVFWLFIHFDGDLHVVYGIGTYKL
;
A
#
# COMPACT_ATOMS: atom_id res chain seq x y z
N THR A 1 17.39 -30.25 2.76
CA THR A 1 18.22 -29.03 2.67
C THR A 1 19.00 -28.88 3.97
N ASN A 2 20.31 -28.62 3.89
CA ASN A 2 21.17 -28.44 5.07
C ASN A 2 21.46 -26.96 5.29
N TYR A 3 21.36 -26.50 6.53
CA TYR A 3 21.87 -25.21 6.98
C TYR A 3 23.37 -25.34 7.24
N ILE A 4 24.15 -24.45 6.64
CA ILE A 4 25.59 -24.33 6.92
C ILE A 4 25.78 -23.15 7.85
N TYR A 5 26.47 -23.35 8.97
CA TYR A 5 26.65 -22.32 9.99
C TYR A 5 28.03 -22.44 10.64
N ILE A 6 28.47 -21.33 11.24
CA ILE A 6 29.68 -21.29 12.07
C ILE A 6 29.27 -21.37 13.53
N ASP A 7 29.93 -22.22 14.30
CA ASP A 7 29.82 -22.31 15.76
C ASP A 7 31.06 -21.67 16.40
N TYR A 8 30.86 -20.66 17.25
CA TYR A 8 31.91 -19.92 17.93
C TYR A 8 31.91 -20.18 19.45
N SER A 9 31.78 -21.44 19.86
CA SER A 9 31.66 -21.83 21.28
C SER A 9 32.98 -21.85 22.08
N ALA A 10 34.15 -21.82 21.42
CA ALA A 10 35.44 -22.02 22.07
C ALA A 10 36.57 -21.12 21.54
N GLY A 11 36.24 -19.92 21.05
CA GLY A 11 37.22 -18.95 20.51
C GLY A 11 37.75 -19.27 19.10
N VAL A 12 37.46 -20.47 18.58
CA VAL A 12 37.77 -20.88 17.21
C VAL A 12 36.47 -21.08 16.42
N PRO A 13 36.29 -20.43 15.24
CA PRO A 13 35.12 -20.66 14.40
C PRO A 13 35.13 -22.06 13.80
N VAL A 14 34.10 -22.87 14.05
CA VAL A 14 33.97 -24.23 13.50
C VAL A 14 32.78 -24.32 12.55
N PRO A 15 32.98 -24.67 11.26
CA PRO A 15 31.86 -24.88 10.35
C PRO A 15 31.10 -26.17 10.71
N LYS A 16 29.78 -26.06 10.80
CA LYS A 16 28.85 -27.16 11.09
C LYS A 16 27.68 -27.14 10.11
N ALA A 17 26.96 -28.26 10.05
CA ALA A 17 25.76 -28.40 9.24
C ALA A 17 24.64 -29.08 10.03
N THR A 18 23.39 -28.68 9.80
CA THR A 18 22.19 -29.29 10.38
C THR A 18 21.03 -29.21 9.39
N THR A 19 20.10 -30.17 9.44
CA THR A 19 18.81 -30.07 8.72
C THR A 19 17.74 -29.34 9.55
N ASP A 20 17.93 -29.25 10.86
CA ASP A 20 17.02 -28.58 11.78
C ASP A 20 17.53 -27.18 12.11
N ARG A 21 16.79 -26.16 11.69
CA ARG A 21 17.13 -24.76 11.96
C ARG A 21 17.11 -24.43 13.46
N THR A 22 16.25 -25.08 14.23
CA THR A 22 15.98 -24.74 15.63
C THR A 22 17.16 -25.09 16.54
N THR A 23 18.07 -25.96 16.08
CA THR A 23 19.31 -26.30 16.80
C THR A 23 20.40 -25.24 16.67
N ILE A 24 20.22 -24.22 15.82
CA ILE A 24 21.19 -23.13 15.62
C ILE A 24 20.91 -22.03 16.64
N GLU A 25 21.78 -21.90 17.64
CA GLU A 25 21.70 -20.84 18.66
C GLU A 25 22.25 -19.52 18.13
N LEU A 26 21.38 -18.57 17.85
CA LEU A 26 21.70 -17.31 17.14
C LEU A 26 22.61 -16.33 17.91
N ASN A 27 22.97 -16.63 19.16
CA ASN A 27 23.88 -15.79 19.97
C ASN A 27 25.36 -16.15 19.77
N ARG A 28 25.66 -17.41 19.44
CA ARG A 28 27.04 -17.93 19.31
C ARG A 28 27.26 -18.67 17.99
N MET A 29 26.18 -18.93 17.26
CA MET A 29 26.19 -19.57 15.96
C MET A 29 25.56 -18.62 14.94
N PHE A 30 26.18 -18.51 13.76
CA PHE A 30 25.62 -17.72 12.68
C PHE A 30 25.56 -18.54 11.39
N THR A 31 24.39 -18.52 10.76
CA THR A 31 24.15 -19.22 9.50
C THR A 31 24.84 -18.49 8.36
N LEU A 32 25.50 -19.24 7.48
CA LEU A 32 26.10 -18.75 6.23
C LEU A 32 25.15 -18.92 5.05
N GLY A 33 24.41 -20.03 5.01
CA GLY A 33 23.51 -20.30 3.91
C GLY A 33 22.88 -21.68 3.99
N ARG A 34 22.30 -22.11 2.88
CA ARG A 34 21.70 -23.44 2.74
C ARG A 34 22.28 -24.14 1.53
N VAL A 35 22.49 -25.44 1.68
CA VAL A 35 22.99 -26.32 0.62
C VAL A 35 22.06 -27.51 0.48
N TYR A 36 21.70 -27.84 -0.75
CA TYR A 36 21.01 -29.06 -1.12
C TYR A 36 21.82 -29.78 -2.20
N ARG A 37 21.98 -31.10 -2.05
CA ARG A 37 22.70 -31.93 -3.02
C ARG A 37 21.69 -32.80 -3.75
N ASP A 38 21.74 -32.74 -5.07
CA ASP A 38 20.97 -33.60 -5.98
C ASP A 38 21.94 -34.39 -6.87
N GLY A 39 22.18 -35.65 -6.52
CA GLY A 39 23.21 -36.47 -7.16
C GLY A 39 24.61 -35.84 -7.08
N VAL A 40 25.10 -35.33 -8.20
CA VAL A 40 26.39 -34.64 -8.32
C VAL A 40 26.27 -33.11 -8.28
N THR A 41 25.04 -32.58 -8.36
CA THR A 41 24.76 -31.14 -8.38
C THR A 41 24.59 -30.59 -6.96
N LEU A 42 25.20 -29.42 -6.71
CA LEU A 42 24.99 -28.67 -5.48
C LEU A 42 24.16 -27.42 -5.77
N HIS A 43 23.05 -27.29 -5.05
CA HIS A 43 22.23 -26.09 -5.01
C HIS A 43 22.60 -25.31 -3.76
N ILE A 44 23.21 -24.15 -3.94
CA ILE A 44 23.73 -23.32 -2.84
C ILE A 44 22.98 -21.99 -2.85
N VAL A 45 22.46 -21.59 -1.69
CA VAL A 45 21.90 -20.25 -1.51
C VAL A 45 22.59 -19.57 -0.33
N ASN A 46 23.05 -18.35 -0.55
CA ASN A 46 23.63 -17.52 0.51
C ASN A 46 22.50 -16.85 1.30
N SER A 47 21.89 -17.62 2.21
CA SER A 47 20.81 -17.18 3.09
C SER A 47 21.28 -17.06 4.55
N GLY A 48 22.49 -16.57 4.74
CA GLY A 48 23.04 -16.33 6.08
C GLY A 48 22.39 -15.16 6.79
N VAL A 49 22.77 -14.94 8.05
CA VAL A 49 22.32 -13.77 8.81
C VAL A 49 23.23 -12.59 8.49
N ASN A 50 22.69 -11.56 7.84
CA ASN A 50 23.37 -10.29 7.64
C ASN A 50 22.87 -9.25 8.65
N LEU A 51 23.67 -9.00 9.68
CA LEU A 51 23.37 -8.01 10.73
C LEU A 51 23.88 -6.60 10.38
N TYR A 52 24.79 -6.50 9.39
CA TYR A 52 25.35 -5.21 9.01
C TYR A 52 24.23 -4.28 8.55
N ASN A 53 24.13 -3.13 9.21
CA ASN A 53 23.12 -2.10 8.95
C ASN A 53 21.69 -2.66 8.81
N HIS A 54 21.33 -3.61 9.67
CA HIS A 54 20.04 -4.31 9.61
C HIS A 54 18.85 -3.35 9.56
N MET A 55 18.89 -2.25 10.34
CA MET A 55 17.80 -1.26 10.36
C MET A 55 17.56 -0.64 8.98
N ARG A 56 18.62 -0.17 8.29
CA ARG A 56 18.49 0.38 6.94
C ARG A 56 18.06 -0.70 5.96
N ASN A 57 18.72 -1.86 5.97
CA ASN A 57 18.42 -2.93 5.02
C ASN A 57 16.99 -3.45 5.17
N ASN A 58 16.49 -3.55 6.41
CA ASN A 58 15.11 -3.92 6.66
C ASN A 58 14.15 -2.80 6.25
N HIS A 59 14.48 -1.53 6.50
CA HIS A 59 13.70 -0.38 6.03
C HIS A 59 13.54 -0.39 4.50
N GLU A 60 14.64 -0.49 3.75
CA GLU A 60 14.64 -0.55 2.29
C GLU A 60 13.90 -1.80 1.78
N ARG A 61 14.07 -2.95 2.44
CA ARG A 61 13.31 -4.17 2.10
C ARG A 61 11.82 -3.96 2.29
N LEU A 62 11.40 -3.32 3.38
CA LEU A 62 9.98 -3.03 3.64
C LEU A 62 9.43 -2.08 2.56
N ILE A 63 10.17 -1.06 2.15
CA ILE A 63 9.78 -0.18 1.03
C ILE A 63 9.62 -0.99 -0.26
N GLY A 64 10.63 -1.77 -0.65
CA GLY A 64 10.65 -2.47 -1.93
C GLY A 64 9.68 -3.66 -2.03
N VAL A 65 9.31 -4.29 -0.91
CA VAL A 65 8.45 -5.49 -0.90
C VAL A 65 7.01 -5.17 -0.51
N ARG A 66 6.81 -4.26 0.44
CA ARG A 66 5.48 -4.00 1.02
C ARG A 66 4.90 -2.65 0.62
N GLY A 67 5.73 -1.68 0.25
CA GLY A 67 5.28 -0.35 -0.11
C GLY A 67 4.54 0.34 1.05
N PHE A 68 3.39 0.95 0.74
CA PHE A 68 2.56 1.64 1.72
C PHE A 68 1.56 0.65 2.35
N GLU A 69 1.69 0.41 3.66
CA GLU A 69 0.85 -0.56 4.38
C GLU A 69 -0.04 0.12 5.41
N ARG A 70 -1.32 -0.23 5.41
CA ARG A 70 -2.27 0.18 6.44
C ARG A 70 -2.13 -0.71 7.67
N ALA A 71 -1.90 -0.09 8.83
CA ALA A 71 -1.88 -0.80 10.12
C ALA A 71 -3.23 -0.73 10.83
N SER A 72 -3.87 0.44 10.85
CA SER A 72 -5.19 0.66 11.46
C SER A 72 -5.85 1.94 10.95
N GLY A 73 -7.13 2.14 11.28
CA GLY A 73 -7.82 3.40 10.96
C GLY A 73 -8.03 3.60 9.45
N GLY A 74 -8.11 4.84 8.95
CA GLY A 74 -8.30 5.14 7.52
C GLY A 74 -9.51 4.45 6.90
N VAL A 75 -10.60 4.28 7.65
CA VAL A 75 -11.84 3.67 7.15
C VAL A 75 -12.64 4.75 6.43
N ILE A 76 -12.87 4.57 5.13
CA ILE A 76 -13.73 5.45 4.34
C ILE A 76 -15.18 5.00 4.48
N ALA A 77 -16.08 5.94 4.73
CA ALA A 77 -17.51 5.72 4.75
C ALA A 77 -18.25 6.86 4.05
N GLU A 78 -19.45 6.58 3.54
CA GLU A 78 -20.38 7.62 3.12
C GLU A 78 -20.88 8.38 4.34
N LYS A 79 -20.99 9.69 4.20
CA LYS A 79 -21.63 10.60 5.15
C LYS A 79 -22.65 11.43 4.38
N LEU A 80 -23.87 11.58 4.92
CA LEU A 80 -24.96 12.25 4.21
C LEU A 80 -25.14 11.66 2.79
N VAL A 81 -25.57 12.47 1.82
CA VAL A 81 -25.77 12.03 0.43
C VAL A 81 -24.48 12.26 -0.35
N ARG A 82 -23.73 11.19 -0.64
CA ARG A 82 -22.50 11.16 -1.46
C ARG A 82 -21.31 11.96 -0.95
N TYR A 83 -21.37 12.51 0.27
CA TYR A 83 -20.17 12.99 0.93
C TYR A 83 -19.45 11.81 1.59
N LEU A 84 -18.19 12.03 1.93
CA LEU A 84 -17.30 11.02 2.48
C LEU A 84 -16.71 11.49 3.80
N THR A 85 -16.48 10.52 4.68
CA THR A 85 -15.63 10.69 5.85
C THR A 85 -14.59 9.57 5.90
N SER A 86 -13.42 9.88 6.45
CA SER A 86 -12.43 8.88 6.85
C SER A 86 -12.11 9.02 8.33
N THR A 87 -11.83 7.90 9.01
CA THR A 87 -11.26 7.95 10.36
C THR A 87 -9.78 8.31 10.29
N ASP A 88 -9.21 8.79 11.41
CA ASP A 88 -7.76 8.82 11.60
C ASP A 88 -7.14 7.48 11.19
N GLY A 89 -5.95 7.51 10.60
CA GLY A 89 -5.28 6.34 10.03
C GLY A 89 -3.84 6.21 10.50
N VAL A 90 -3.37 4.96 10.59
CA VAL A 90 -1.96 4.65 10.80
C VAL A 90 -1.48 3.78 9.64
N PHE A 91 -0.45 4.28 8.96
CA PHE A 91 0.20 3.64 7.85
C PHE A 91 1.70 3.51 8.08
N TYR A 92 2.34 2.65 7.32
CA TYR A 92 3.78 2.49 7.31
C TYR A 92 4.31 2.54 5.88
N LEU A 93 5.39 3.30 5.70
CA LEU A 93 6.24 3.22 4.52
C LEU A 93 7.65 2.86 5.00
N GLY A 94 8.06 1.62 4.71
CA GLY A 94 9.24 1.06 5.36
C GLY A 94 9.04 0.91 6.87
N ALA A 95 9.98 1.43 7.64
CA ALA A 95 9.88 1.51 9.11
C ALA A 95 9.24 2.82 9.62
N ASN A 96 8.89 3.74 8.72
CA ASN A 96 8.34 5.04 9.12
C ASN A 96 6.84 4.92 9.34
N LYS A 97 6.39 5.34 10.52
CA LYS A 97 4.97 5.48 10.83
C LYS A 97 4.46 6.79 10.25
N ILE A 98 3.37 6.72 9.50
CA ILE A 98 2.66 7.86 8.92
C ILE A 98 1.26 7.85 9.53
N ALA A 99 0.84 8.99 10.09
CA ALA A 99 -0.50 9.14 10.64
C ALA A 99 -1.28 10.12 9.76
N THR A 100 -2.52 9.76 9.43
CA THR A 100 -3.47 10.64 8.76
C THR A 100 -4.52 11.07 9.77
N THR A 101 -5.02 12.29 9.62
CA THR A 101 -6.17 12.77 10.39
C THR A 101 -7.47 12.36 9.72
N GLN A 102 -8.54 12.39 10.48
CA GLN A 102 -9.89 12.26 10.00
C GLN A 102 -10.13 13.28 8.88
N GLN A 103 -10.88 12.85 7.88
CA GLN A 103 -11.41 13.71 6.83
C GLN A 103 -12.93 13.71 6.88
N ASP A 104 -13.51 14.86 6.58
CA ASP A 104 -14.94 15.07 6.46
C ASP A 104 -15.23 16.07 5.34
N THR A 105 -15.73 15.54 4.23
CA THR A 105 -16.04 16.34 3.04
C THR A 105 -17.43 16.96 3.08
N SER A 106 -18.24 16.67 4.11
CA SER A 106 -19.58 17.22 4.26
C SER A 106 -19.54 18.72 4.59
N PRO A 107 -20.56 19.51 4.21
CA PRO A 107 -20.51 20.98 4.32
C PRO A 107 -20.63 21.51 5.76
N THR A 108 -20.52 20.65 6.78
CA THR A 108 -20.57 21.02 8.18
C THR A 108 -19.19 21.43 8.68
N GLY A 109 -18.99 22.73 8.95
CA GLY A 109 -17.69 23.27 9.37
C GLY A 109 -16.81 23.65 8.17
N PRO A 110 -15.49 23.87 8.33
CA PRO A 110 -14.56 23.97 7.20
C PRO A 110 -14.42 22.57 6.57
N PRO A 111 -15.07 22.30 5.41
CA PRO A 111 -15.10 20.95 4.86
C PRO A 111 -13.75 20.60 4.24
N ASP A 112 -13.34 19.34 4.40
CA ASP A 112 -12.26 18.79 3.59
C ASP A 112 -12.70 18.68 2.13
N ILE A 113 -11.76 18.81 1.20
CA ILE A 113 -12.06 18.86 -0.23
C ILE A 113 -11.78 17.50 -0.87
N LEU A 114 -12.74 16.99 -1.63
CA LEU A 114 -12.60 15.75 -2.38
C LEU A 114 -11.88 16.01 -3.71
N THR A 115 -10.71 15.42 -3.91
CA THR A 115 -9.98 15.53 -5.18
C THR A 115 -10.47 14.48 -6.17
N ARG A 116 -10.96 14.92 -7.33
CA ARG A 116 -11.57 14.07 -8.36
C ARG A 116 -10.67 13.92 -9.57
N TRP A 117 -10.41 12.69 -10.00
CA TRP A 117 -9.53 12.37 -11.13
C TRP A 117 -10.30 11.75 -12.30
N TYR A 118 -10.00 12.26 -13.50
CA TYR A 118 -10.59 11.86 -14.78
C TYR A 118 -9.63 12.25 -15.94
N HIS A 119 -9.92 11.86 -17.17
CA HIS A 119 -9.13 12.25 -18.34
C HIS A 119 -9.65 13.55 -18.97
N ASP A 120 -8.76 14.42 -19.44
CA ASP A 120 -9.12 15.57 -20.28
C ASP A 120 -9.37 15.16 -21.74
N ALA A 121 -9.68 16.15 -22.60
CA ALA A 121 -9.89 15.92 -24.03
C ALA A 121 -8.65 15.38 -24.78
N GLY A 122 -7.46 15.55 -24.22
CA GLY A 122 -6.20 15.00 -24.74
C GLY A 122 -5.86 13.61 -24.19
N GLY A 123 -6.71 13.04 -23.33
CA GLY A 123 -6.45 11.76 -22.66
C GLY A 123 -5.42 11.86 -21.53
N ASN A 124 -5.15 13.06 -21.00
CA ASN A 124 -4.27 13.23 -19.85
C ASN A 124 -5.08 13.15 -18.56
N TRP A 125 -4.50 12.55 -17.52
CA TRP A 125 -5.07 12.61 -16.17
C TRP A 125 -5.08 14.06 -15.66
N VAL A 126 -6.25 14.52 -15.26
CA VAL A 126 -6.47 15.82 -14.63
C VAL A 126 -7.27 15.66 -13.34
N SER A 127 -7.24 16.68 -12.48
CA SER A 127 -7.97 16.70 -11.22
C SER A 127 -8.86 17.93 -11.07
N ASN A 128 -10.02 17.77 -10.43
CA ASN A 128 -10.91 18.86 -10.02
C ASN A 128 -11.21 18.78 -8.51
N THR A 129 -11.12 19.92 -7.82
CA THR A 129 -11.41 20.10 -6.40
C THR A 129 -12.64 21.00 -6.15
N GLY A 130 -13.26 21.52 -7.21
CA GLY A 130 -14.43 22.39 -7.16
C GLY A 130 -15.75 21.64 -7.35
N ILE A 131 -16.80 22.42 -7.68
CA ILE A 131 -18.10 21.88 -8.11
C ILE A 131 -17.93 21.14 -9.43
N GLU A 132 -18.66 20.05 -9.60
CA GLU A 132 -18.67 19.23 -10.81
C GLU A 132 -20.13 18.91 -11.13
N GLY A 133 -20.67 19.49 -12.21
CA GLY A 133 -22.10 19.43 -12.50
C GLY A 133 -22.95 19.98 -11.35
N ALA A 134 -23.96 19.24 -10.91
CA ALA A 134 -24.75 19.54 -9.71
C ALA A 134 -24.12 19.01 -8.39
N SER A 135 -22.93 18.39 -8.44
CA SER A 135 -22.25 17.87 -7.25
C SER A 135 -21.36 18.92 -6.61
N ALA A 136 -21.56 19.17 -5.32
CA ALA A 136 -20.75 20.09 -4.54
C ALA A 136 -19.30 19.60 -4.41
N ALA A 137 -18.36 20.48 -4.07
CA ALA A 137 -16.92 20.19 -4.00
C ALA A 137 -16.51 18.96 -3.16
N GLY A 138 -17.27 18.60 -2.12
CA GLY A 138 -17.03 17.41 -1.29
C GLY A 138 -17.79 16.14 -1.72
N GLN A 139 -18.60 16.16 -2.77
CA GLN A 139 -19.46 15.03 -3.14
C GLN A 139 -18.86 14.15 -4.25
N ILE A 140 -19.11 12.85 -4.18
CA ILE A 140 -18.98 11.99 -5.36
C ILE A 140 -20.03 12.41 -6.39
N SER A 141 -19.60 12.47 -7.66
CA SER A 141 -20.49 12.80 -8.77
C SER A 141 -21.57 11.74 -8.98
N ASN A 142 -22.77 12.19 -9.30
CA ASN A 142 -23.86 11.35 -9.78
C ASN A 142 -24.22 11.65 -11.24
N GLU A 143 -23.50 12.55 -11.89
CA GLU A 143 -23.84 13.04 -13.23
C GLU A 143 -22.89 12.54 -14.29
N HIS A 144 -21.63 12.27 -13.95
CA HIS A 144 -20.65 11.90 -14.95
C HIS A 144 -19.81 10.68 -14.60
N TYR A 145 -19.35 10.00 -15.64
CA TYR A 145 -18.32 8.97 -15.62
C TYR A 145 -17.16 9.36 -16.56
N ASP A 146 -16.01 8.72 -16.42
CA ASP A 146 -14.80 9.03 -17.18
C ASP A 146 -14.82 8.42 -18.59
N THR A 147 -14.21 9.11 -19.55
CA THR A 147 -13.94 8.61 -20.90
C THR A 147 -12.53 9.03 -21.29
N PRO A 148 -11.89 8.40 -22.29
CA PRO A 148 -10.55 8.81 -22.75
C PRO A 148 -10.44 10.26 -23.25
N THR A 149 -11.55 11.00 -23.34
CA THR A 149 -11.61 12.37 -23.86
C THR A 149 -12.40 13.34 -22.97
N GLY A 150 -12.62 13.01 -21.69
CA GLY A 150 -13.43 13.84 -20.80
C GLY A 150 -14.48 13.09 -19.99
N LEU A 151 -15.30 13.86 -19.31
CA LEU A 151 -16.48 13.37 -18.60
C LEU A 151 -17.68 13.21 -19.54
N ALA A 152 -18.51 12.19 -19.30
CA ALA A 152 -19.75 11.94 -20.04
C ALA A 152 -20.90 11.57 -19.09
N ASP A 153 -22.14 11.83 -19.52
CA ASP A 153 -23.34 11.74 -18.67
C ASP A 153 -23.67 10.30 -18.22
N ILE A 154 -23.95 10.15 -16.93
CA ILE A 154 -24.67 9.02 -16.37
C ILE A 154 -26.16 9.23 -16.68
N GLY A 155 -26.67 8.48 -17.65
CA GLY A 155 -28.07 8.59 -18.07
C GLY A 155 -29.09 8.24 -16.98
N VAL A 156 -30.36 8.52 -17.25
CA VAL A 156 -31.48 8.24 -16.32
C VAL A 156 -31.53 6.76 -15.93
N ALA A 157 -31.80 6.49 -14.65
CA ALA A 157 -31.90 5.15 -14.06
C ALA A 157 -30.63 4.30 -14.27
N ARG A 158 -29.45 4.95 -14.18
CA ARG A 158 -28.13 4.32 -14.23
C ARG A 158 -27.25 4.79 -13.09
N TYR A 159 -26.13 4.10 -12.91
CA TYR A 159 -25.08 4.45 -11.95
C TYR A 159 -23.70 4.41 -12.59
N GLY A 160 -22.78 5.22 -12.05
CA GLY A 160 -21.34 5.16 -12.32
C GLY A 160 -20.62 4.37 -11.23
N VAL A 161 -19.41 3.89 -11.54
CA VAL A 161 -18.51 3.27 -10.56
C VAL A 161 -17.41 4.27 -10.25
N PHE A 162 -16.98 4.34 -8.98
CA PHE A 162 -15.95 5.26 -8.53
C PHE A 162 -14.97 4.52 -7.62
N TRP A 163 -13.68 4.85 -7.72
CA TRP A 163 -12.64 4.26 -6.88
C TRP A 163 -12.16 5.30 -5.87
N LEU A 164 -12.24 4.94 -4.59
CA LEU A 164 -11.98 5.84 -3.47
C LEU A 164 -10.64 5.51 -2.84
N PHE A 165 -9.84 6.53 -2.55
CA PHE A 165 -8.50 6.39 -2.00
C PHE A 165 -8.26 7.41 -0.89
N ILE A 166 -7.45 7.01 0.09
CA ILE A 166 -6.74 7.94 0.96
C ILE A 166 -5.37 8.14 0.33
N HIS A 167 -5.03 9.37 0.00
CA HIS A 167 -3.74 9.72 -0.56
C HIS A 167 -2.66 9.76 0.52
N PHE A 168 -1.37 9.83 0.15
CA PHE A 168 -0.27 9.62 1.11
C PHE A 168 -0.18 10.71 2.20
N ASP A 169 -0.78 11.86 1.96
CA ASP A 169 -0.94 13.01 2.85
C ASP A 169 -2.18 12.90 3.76
N GLY A 170 -3.09 11.97 3.47
CA GLY A 170 -4.33 11.74 4.21
C GLY A 170 -5.59 12.24 3.51
N ASP A 171 -5.45 12.97 2.41
CA ASP A 171 -6.58 13.57 1.70
C ASP A 171 -7.41 12.50 0.98
N LEU A 172 -8.71 12.77 0.83
CA LEU A 172 -9.61 11.87 0.11
C LEU A 172 -9.61 12.15 -1.38
N HIS A 173 -9.35 11.10 -2.16
CA HIS A 173 -9.30 11.13 -3.61
C HIS A 173 -10.34 10.17 -4.18
N VAL A 174 -10.92 10.54 -5.33
CA VAL A 174 -11.79 9.67 -6.10
C VAL A 174 -11.37 9.65 -7.57
N VAL A 175 -11.31 8.46 -8.16
CA VAL A 175 -11.10 8.25 -9.59
C VAL A 175 -12.42 7.83 -10.21
N TYR A 176 -12.83 8.53 -11.27
CA TYR A 176 -14.06 8.23 -12.00
C TYR A 176 -13.90 6.90 -12.74
N GLY A 177 -14.94 6.07 -12.71
CA GLY A 177 -15.00 4.85 -13.50
C GLY A 177 -15.35 5.14 -14.95
N ILE A 178 -15.01 4.20 -15.84
CA ILE A 178 -15.06 4.40 -17.30
C ILE A 178 -16.38 4.01 -17.97
N GLY A 179 -17.47 3.93 -17.21
CA GLY A 179 -18.75 3.47 -17.75
C GLY A 179 -19.96 3.78 -16.90
N THR A 180 -21.13 3.52 -17.49
CA THR A 180 -22.44 3.71 -16.88
C THR A 180 -23.27 2.43 -16.98
N TYR A 181 -23.95 2.07 -15.89
CA TYR A 181 -24.52 0.73 -15.68
C TYR A 181 -25.96 0.80 -15.18
N LYS A 182 -26.70 -0.30 -15.34
CA LYS A 182 -28.05 -0.48 -14.77
C LYS A 182 -27.98 -1.44 -13.59
N LEU A 183 -28.83 -1.23 -12.59
CA LEU A 183 -29.05 -2.17 -11.49
C LEU A 183 -29.70 -3.47 -11.96
#